data_AF-A0A843HYN0-F1
#
_entry.id   AF-A0A843HYN0-F1
#
_cell.length_a   1.000
_cell.length_b   1.000
_cell.length_c   1.000
_cell.angle_alpha   90.00
_cell.angle_beta   90.00
_cell.angle_gamma   90.00
#
_symmetry.space_group_name_H-M   'P 1'
#
loop_
_entity.id
_entity.type
_entity.pdbx_description
1 polymer ?
#
loop_
_entity_poly.entity_id
_entity_poly.type
_entity_poly.pdbx_seq_one_letter_code
_entity_poly.pdbx_strand_id
1 'polypeptide(L)'
;MANEKMNVNEIEFIDGDITDLTARPKKEDGGLLEANTDNILYLAEKADEYIDAMRRIMTAALRITNEQDWIIIGGHPYLQESGATKVARLFGISIQLIGKPAVEVDKDGYKTFSYKARFYLRDQFIECEGSRSMKDDFFAKQGKDKPLKKPDEISERDVKMAAYTNCLNNGIKRLIPNLRNIDISELEKAGLDTGKIGGYTFKEGSKGGTKKTAEASGLVCENCGKAITQKVASYSQSKYGKMLCMNCQTSAEV
;
A
#
# COMPACT_ATOMS: atom_id res chain seq x y z
N MET A 1 -20.31 -28.74 58.56
CA MET A 1 -19.36 -29.57 57.79
C MET A 1 -18.34 -28.64 57.16
N ALA A 2 -17.07 -28.98 57.30
CA ALA A 2 -15.92 -28.09 57.18
C ALA A 2 -15.68 -27.59 55.75
N ASN A 3 -15.14 -26.37 55.68
CA ASN A 3 -14.79 -25.64 54.47
C ASN A 3 -13.35 -26.00 54.11
N GLU A 4 -13.16 -26.86 53.10
CA GLU A 4 -11.84 -27.32 52.66
C GLU A 4 -11.33 -26.40 51.55
N LYS A 5 -10.40 -25.51 51.91
CA LYS A 5 -9.70 -24.64 50.98
C LYS A 5 -8.74 -25.48 50.14
N MET A 6 -8.94 -25.53 48.82
CA MET A 6 -7.91 -26.03 47.90
C MET A 6 -6.72 -25.07 47.90
N ASN A 7 -5.56 -25.62 48.24
CA ASN A 7 -4.26 -24.97 48.27
C ASN A 7 -3.73 -24.83 46.82
N VAL A 8 -3.47 -23.60 46.37
CA VAL A 8 -3.11 -23.28 44.97
C VAL A 8 -1.58 -23.20 44.77
N ASN A 9 -0.80 -23.85 45.63
CA ASN A 9 0.67 -23.68 45.67
C ASN A 9 1.48 -24.82 45.07
N GLU A 10 0.97 -25.54 44.06
CA GLU A 10 1.80 -26.44 43.25
C GLU A 10 1.38 -26.36 41.78
N ILE A 11 1.85 -25.32 41.10
CA ILE A 11 2.02 -25.33 39.65
C ILE A 11 3.52 -25.17 39.42
N GLU A 12 4.19 -26.26 39.09
CA GLU A 12 5.57 -26.24 38.62
C GLU A 12 5.60 -25.55 37.26
N PHE A 13 6.16 -24.34 37.23
CA PHE A 13 6.49 -23.66 36.00
C PHE A 13 7.72 -24.36 35.41
N ILE A 14 7.54 -24.99 34.24
CA ILE A 14 8.66 -25.44 33.42
C ILE A 14 9.31 -24.18 32.84
N ASP A 15 10.26 -23.62 33.57
CA ASP A 15 11.18 -22.58 33.09
C ASP A 15 12.13 -23.22 32.07
N GLY A 16 11.64 -23.36 30.84
CA GLY A 16 12.44 -23.69 29.67
C GLY A 16 12.67 -22.43 28.83
N ASP A 17 13.84 -21.80 29.04
CA ASP A 17 14.58 -20.95 28.10
C ASP A 17 13.77 -20.10 27.09
N ILE A 18 13.13 -19.02 27.56
CA ILE A 18 12.70 -17.88 26.72
C ILE A 18 13.44 -16.58 27.07
N THR A 19 14.46 -16.64 27.94
CA THR A 19 15.16 -15.44 28.42
C THR A 19 16.21 -14.86 27.48
N ASP A 20 16.54 -15.50 26.35
CA ASP A 20 17.73 -15.11 25.58
C ASP A 20 17.49 -14.14 24.39
N LEU A 21 16.25 -13.70 24.14
CA LEU A 21 15.97 -12.70 23.10
C LEU A 21 15.79 -11.26 23.62
N THR A 22 15.86 -11.05 24.94
CA THR A 22 15.69 -9.72 25.56
C THR A 22 16.87 -9.30 26.45
N ALA A 23 17.89 -10.13 26.59
CA ALA A 23 19.09 -9.80 27.33
C ALA A 23 19.91 -8.75 26.57
N ARG A 24 19.73 -7.47 26.91
CA ARG A 24 20.69 -6.41 26.55
C ARG A 24 21.98 -6.67 27.33
N PRO A 25 23.16 -6.72 26.68
CA PRO A 25 24.41 -6.76 27.41
C PRO A 25 24.54 -5.48 28.25
N LYS A 26 24.59 -5.62 29.57
CA LYS A 26 24.99 -4.56 30.47
C LYS A 26 26.51 -4.42 30.38
N LYS A 27 27.00 -3.41 29.67
CA LYS A 27 28.30 -2.81 29.95
C LYS A 27 28.22 -1.29 29.84
N GLU A 28 29.05 -0.69 30.68
CA GLU A 28 29.11 0.70 31.06
C GLU A 28 29.49 1.59 29.87
N ASP A 29 29.01 2.85 29.94
CA ASP A 29 29.58 4.05 29.30
C ASP A 29 30.14 3.94 27.87
N GLY A 30 29.23 3.83 26.89
CA GLY A 30 29.50 4.21 25.49
C GLY A 30 28.20 4.65 24.82
N GLY A 31 28.16 5.86 24.27
CA GLY A 31 26.95 6.42 23.65
C GLY A 31 26.42 5.55 22.50
N LEU A 32 25.14 5.72 22.18
CA LEU A 32 24.34 5.00 21.16
C LEU A 32 24.93 5.00 19.73
N LEU A 33 26.12 5.58 19.51
CA LEU A 33 26.78 5.80 18.22
C LEU A 33 28.30 5.65 18.29
N GLU A 34 28.86 4.81 19.17
CA GLU A 34 30.24 4.39 18.98
C GLU A 34 30.30 3.37 17.84
N ALA A 35 30.74 3.83 16.67
CA ALA A 35 31.07 3.02 15.50
C ALA A 35 32.34 2.18 15.74
N ASN A 36 32.40 1.48 16.88
CA ASN A 36 33.37 0.43 17.11
C ASN A 36 33.08 -0.71 16.12
N THR A 37 34.12 -1.30 15.54
CA THR A 37 34.04 -2.36 14.52
C THR A 37 33.13 -3.51 14.97
N ASP A 38 33.15 -3.86 16.25
CA ASP A 38 32.28 -4.91 16.81
C ASP A 38 30.79 -4.52 16.77
N ASN A 39 30.46 -3.24 17.00
CA ASN A 39 29.09 -2.74 16.86
C ASN A 39 28.64 -2.75 15.40
N ILE A 40 29.54 -2.42 14.47
CA ILE A 40 29.23 -2.46 13.02
C ILE A 40 28.95 -3.89 12.57
N LEU A 41 29.78 -4.86 12.99
CA LEU A 41 29.59 -6.27 12.66
C LEU A 41 28.30 -6.83 13.26
N TYR A 42 27.99 -6.50 14.53
CA TYR A 42 26.73 -6.87 15.16
C TYR A 42 25.51 -6.27 14.42
N LEU A 43 25.58 -4.99 14.04
CA LEU A 43 24.51 -4.34 13.27
C LEU A 43 24.35 -4.97 11.89
N ALA A 44 25.43 -5.38 11.24
CA ALA A 44 25.38 -6.07 9.95
C ALA A 44 24.70 -7.43 10.06
N GLU A 45 25.05 -8.24 11.06
CA GLU A 45 24.40 -9.54 11.30
C GLU A 45 22.89 -9.38 11.57
N LYS A 46 22.51 -8.42 12.43
CA LYS A 46 21.09 -8.16 12.69
C LYS A 46 20.36 -7.62 11.47
N ALA A 47 21.02 -6.87 10.60
CA ALA A 47 20.41 -6.39 9.36
C ALA A 47 19.97 -7.55 8.46
N ASP A 48 20.78 -8.61 8.33
CA ASP A 48 20.43 -9.79 7.51
C ASP A 48 19.21 -10.52 8.07
N GLU A 49 19.15 -10.74 9.39
CA GLU A 49 17.97 -11.32 10.05
C GLU A 49 16.71 -10.49 9.79
N TYR A 50 16.81 -9.16 9.86
CA TYR A 50 15.70 -8.25 9.56
C TYR A 50 15.29 -8.30 8.09
N ILE A 51 16.24 -8.37 7.15
CA ILE A 51 15.97 -8.47 5.72
C ILE A 51 15.16 -9.73 5.41
N ASP A 52 15.55 -10.87 5.99
CA ASP A 52 14.84 -12.13 5.77
C ASP A 52 13.44 -12.12 6.40
N ALA A 53 13.30 -11.55 7.59
CA ALA A 53 11.99 -11.36 8.21
C ALA A 53 11.09 -10.45 7.35
N MET A 54 11.61 -9.33 6.86
CA MET A 54 10.89 -8.40 5.99
C MET A 54 10.48 -9.07 4.67
N ARG A 55 11.37 -9.86 4.05
CA ARG A 55 11.06 -10.60 2.83
C ARG A 55 9.89 -11.57 3.04
N ARG A 56 9.89 -12.31 4.16
CA ARG A 56 8.80 -13.24 4.51
C ARG A 56 7.47 -12.52 4.74
N ILE A 57 7.49 -11.38 5.45
CA ILE A 57 6.31 -10.52 5.66
C ILE A 57 5.77 -10.06 4.31
N MET A 58 6.64 -9.57 3.44
CA MET A 58 6.26 -9.07 2.12
C MET A 58 5.64 -10.19 1.26
N THR A 59 6.27 -11.36 1.20
CA THR A 59 5.73 -12.52 0.49
C THR A 59 4.35 -12.90 1.01
N ALA A 60 4.13 -12.92 2.32
CA ALA A 60 2.83 -13.23 2.89
C ALA A 60 1.78 -12.15 2.56
N ALA A 61 2.18 -10.87 2.60
CA ALA A 61 1.32 -9.74 2.23
C ALA A 61 0.88 -9.80 0.75
N LEU A 62 1.76 -10.22 -0.16
CA LEU A 62 1.40 -10.39 -1.57
C LEU A 62 0.49 -11.61 -1.79
N ARG A 63 0.81 -12.75 -1.16
CA ARG A 63 0.08 -14.01 -1.36
C ARG A 63 -1.36 -14.00 -0.82
N ILE A 64 -1.68 -13.12 0.12
CA ILE A 64 -3.07 -12.98 0.61
C ILE A 64 -3.93 -12.12 -0.34
N THR A 65 -3.32 -11.41 -1.29
CA THR A 65 -4.02 -10.61 -2.30
C THR A 65 -4.34 -11.41 -3.56
N ASN A 66 -5.16 -10.86 -4.44
CA ASN A 66 -5.44 -11.38 -5.77
C ASN A 66 -5.37 -10.26 -6.83
N GLU A 67 -5.51 -10.59 -8.11
CA GLU A 67 -5.34 -9.64 -9.21
C GLU A 67 -6.33 -8.46 -9.17
N GLN A 68 -7.48 -8.61 -8.53
CA GLN A 68 -8.49 -7.55 -8.38
C GLN A 68 -8.16 -6.57 -7.26
N ASP A 69 -7.23 -6.91 -6.38
CA ASP A 69 -6.75 -6.02 -5.33
C ASP A 69 -5.73 -5.00 -5.84
N TRP A 70 -5.27 -5.16 -7.07
CA TRP A 70 -4.22 -4.34 -7.68
C TRP A 70 -4.74 -3.58 -8.89
N ILE A 71 -4.13 -2.43 -9.13
CA ILE A 71 -4.28 -1.68 -10.37
C ILE A 71 -2.91 -1.12 -10.78
N ILE A 72 -2.57 -1.19 -12.05
CA ILE A 72 -1.33 -0.61 -12.58
C ILE A 72 -1.62 0.84 -12.99
N ILE A 73 -1.01 1.80 -12.31
CA ILE A 73 -1.20 3.23 -12.54
C ILE A 73 0.11 3.80 -13.07
N GLY A 74 0.12 4.23 -14.34
CA GLY A 74 1.29 4.85 -14.94
C GLY A 74 2.55 4.00 -14.86
N GLY A 75 2.42 2.68 -15.01
CA GLY A 75 3.54 1.75 -14.89
C GLY A 75 3.85 1.28 -13.47
N HIS A 76 3.10 1.69 -12.46
CA HIS A 76 3.36 1.28 -11.08
C HIS A 76 2.17 0.49 -10.49
N PRO A 77 2.40 -0.73 -10.00
CA PRO A 77 1.42 -1.45 -9.21
C PRO A 77 0.96 -0.64 -7.99
N TYR A 78 -0.36 -0.54 -7.84
CA TYR A 78 -1.01 0.13 -6.74
C TYR A 78 -2.00 -0.81 -6.05
N LEU A 79 -1.72 -1.12 -4.78
CA LEU A 79 -2.63 -1.88 -3.93
C LEU A 79 -3.87 -1.03 -3.57
N GLN A 80 -5.03 -1.53 -3.99
CA GLN A 80 -6.34 -0.97 -3.69
C GLN A 80 -6.75 -1.31 -2.25
N GLU A 81 -7.81 -0.65 -1.77
CA GLU A 81 -8.23 -0.81 -0.37
C GLU A 81 -8.70 -2.25 -0.04
N SER A 82 -9.29 -2.96 -1.00
CA SER A 82 -9.67 -4.38 -0.81
C SER A 82 -8.46 -5.26 -0.48
N GLY A 83 -7.32 -5.03 -1.14
CA GLY A 83 -6.08 -5.74 -0.85
C GLY A 83 -5.43 -5.28 0.45
N ALA A 84 -5.39 -3.97 0.69
CA ALA A 84 -4.86 -3.43 1.93
C ALA A 84 -5.60 -3.99 3.15
N THR A 85 -6.93 -4.08 3.11
CA THR A 85 -7.70 -4.64 4.24
C THR A 85 -7.47 -6.15 4.45
N LYS A 86 -7.23 -6.94 3.40
CA LYS A 86 -6.79 -8.34 3.53
C LYS A 86 -5.44 -8.44 4.24
N VAL A 87 -4.48 -7.62 3.84
CA VAL A 87 -3.16 -7.53 4.48
C VAL A 87 -3.29 -7.11 5.94
N ALA A 88 -4.11 -6.10 6.25
CA ALA A 88 -4.36 -5.65 7.61
C ALA A 88 -4.88 -6.79 8.49
N ARG A 89 -5.83 -7.60 7.99
CA ARG A 89 -6.36 -8.76 8.71
C ARG A 89 -5.30 -9.83 8.95
N LEU A 90 -4.45 -10.13 7.95
CA LEU A 90 -3.38 -11.11 8.07
C LEU A 90 -2.41 -10.78 9.21
N PHE A 91 -2.04 -9.50 9.35
CA PHE A 91 -1.07 -9.06 10.35
C PHE A 91 -1.68 -8.53 11.64
N GLY A 92 -3.02 -8.57 11.78
CA GLY A 92 -3.70 -8.05 12.97
C GLY A 92 -3.56 -6.54 13.15
N ILE A 93 -3.50 -5.78 12.04
CA ILE A 93 -3.46 -4.32 12.10
C ILE A 93 -4.81 -3.81 12.59
N SER A 94 -4.80 -3.09 13.71
CA SER A 94 -6.00 -2.42 14.21
C SER A 94 -5.94 -0.92 13.89
N ILE A 95 -7.11 -0.31 13.73
CA ILE A 95 -7.24 1.06 13.24
C ILE A 95 -8.19 1.80 14.16
N GLN A 96 -7.74 2.97 14.63
CA GLN A 96 -8.53 3.87 15.46
C GLN A 96 -8.62 5.23 14.78
N LEU A 97 -9.83 5.64 14.42
CA LEU A 97 -10.08 7.01 13.95
C LEU A 97 -9.81 8.01 15.07
N ILE A 98 -9.18 9.13 14.71
CA ILE A 98 -8.93 10.24 15.63
C ILE A 98 -9.96 11.33 15.35
N GLY A 99 -10.93 11.45 16.25
CA GLY A 99 -11.95 12.49 16.20
C GLY A 99 -12.91 12.37 15.00
N LYS A 100 -13.58 13.48 14.70
CA LYS A 100 -14.44 13.63 13.52
C LYS A 100 -13.57 14.06 12.32
N PRO A 101 -13.97 13.76 11.07
CA PRO A 101 -13.25 14.24 9.91
C PRO A 101 -13.23 15.77 9.90
N ALA A 102 -12.06 16.35 9.59
CA ALA A 102 -11.95 17.77 9.33
C ALA A 102 -12.63 18.09 7.98
N VAL A 103 -13.33 19.22 7.95
CA VAL A 103 -14.06 19.68 6.76
C VAL A 103 -13.59 21.10 6.45
N GLU A 104 -12.98 21.26 5.28
CA GLU A 104 -12.60 22.56 4.73
C GLU A 104 -13.58 22.91 3.61
N VAL A 105 -14.10 24.14 3.62
CA VAL A 105 -14.99 24.65 2.58
C VAL A 105 -14.27 25.78 1.86
N ASP A 106 -14.14 25.66 0.55
CA ASP A 106 -13.53 26.71 -0.25
C ASP A 106 -14.50 27.86 -0.57
N LYS A 107 -13.98 28.90 -1.25
CA LYS A 107 -14.76 30.10 -1.61
C LYS A 107 -15.95 29.80 -2.54
N ASP A 108 -15.90 28.70 -3.27
CA ASP A 108 -16.93 28.30 -4.24
C ASP A 108 -17.91 27.28 -3.62
N GLY A 109 -17.76 26.96 -2.33
CA GLY A 109 -18.63 26.03 -1.59
C GLY A 109 -18.25 24.56 -1.69
N TYR A 110 -17.12 24.20 -2.32
CA TYR A 110 -16.67 22.81 -2.40
C TYR A 110 -16.02 22.39 -1.09
N LYS A 111 -16.31 21.16 -0.66
CA LYS A 111 -15.81 20.59 0.59
C LYS A 111 -14.65 19.64 0.34
N THR A 112 -13.66 19.69 1.22
CA THR A 112 -12.61 18.69 1.37
C THR A 112 -12.78 18.00 2.71
N PHE A 113 -12.81 16.68 2.71
CA PHE A 113 -12.88 15.86 3.92
C PHE A 113 -11.51 15.23 4.19
N SER A 114 -11.04 15.37 5.42
CA SER A 114 -9.76 14.80 5.88
C SER A 114 -9.99 13.92 7.11
N TYR A 115 -9.57 12.67 7.04
CA TYR A 115 -9.58 11.72 8.16
C TYR A 115 -8.18 11.55 8.70
N LYS A 116 -8.07 11.44 10.03
CA LYS A 116 -6.85 11.06 10.73
C LYS A 116 -7.10 9.77 11.51
N ALA A 117 -6.12 8.86 11.50
CA ALA A 117 -6.23 7.60 12.22
C ALA A 117 -4.88 7.13 12.77
N ARG A 118 -4.92 6.41 13.89
CA ARG A 118 -3.82 5.59 14.39
C ARG A 118 -3.97 4.18 13.86
N PHE A 119 -2.88 3.65 13.34
CA PHE A 119 -2.79 2.27 12.87
C PHE A 119 -1.79 1.55 13.77
N TYR A 120 -2.23 0.47 14.40
CA TYR A 120 -1.45 -0.27 15.37
C TYR A 120 -1.04 -1.61 14.80
N LEU A 121 0.22 -1.98 15.00
CA LEU A 121 0.75 -3.30 14.77
C LEU A 121 1.51 -3.69 16.05
N ARG A 122 0.87 -4.52 16.88
CA ARG A 122 1.33 -4.84 18.24
C ARG A 122 1.50 -3.55 19.09
N ASP A 123 2.70 -3.32 19.60
CA ASP A 123 3.11 -2.22 20.48
C ASP A 123 3.50 -0.95 19.70
N GLN A 124 3.61 -1.05 18.38
CA GLN A 124 3.94 0.08 17.51
C GLN A 124 2.68 0.68 16.87
N PHE A 125 2.69 1.99 16.67
CA PHE A 125 1.66 2.66 15.89
C PHE A 125 2.23 3.78 15.03
N ILE A 126 1.50 4.10 13.97
CA ILE A 126 1.72 5.30 13.18
C ILE A 126 0.42 6.11 13.13
N GLU A 127 0.55 7.43 13.03
CA GLU A 127 -0.56 8.31 12.67
C GLU A 127 -0.52 8.61 11.18
N CYS A 128 -1.66 8.52 10.52
CA CYS A 128 -1.78 8.80 9.09
C CYS A 128 -3.05 9.58 8.81
N GLU A 129 -2.99 10.37 7.74
CA GLU A 129 -4.12 11.14 7.23
C GLU A 129 -4.46 10.72 5.79
N GLY A 130 -5.72 10.89 5.43
CA GLY A 130 -6.22 10.71 4.07
C GLY A 130 -7.33 11.72 3.78
N SER A 131 -7.28 12.30 2.59
CA SER A 131 -8.14 13.41 2.20
C SER A 131 -8.66 13.27 0.78
N ARG A 132 -9.89 13.71 0.57
CA ARG A 132 -10.51 13.85 -0.76
C ARG A 132 -11.30 15.14 -0.86
N SER A 133 -11.28 15.72 -2.06
CA SER A 133 -11.99 16.96 -2.36
C SER A 133 -13.16 16.69 -3.29
N MET A 134 -14.25 17.43 -3.11
CA MET A 134 -15.32 17.48 -4.11
C MET A 134 -14.79 17.95 -5.47
N LYS A 135 -13.72 18.75 -5.52
CA LYS A 135 -13.08 19.20 -6.77
C LYS A 135 -12.26 18.10 -7.47
N ASP A 136 -12.04 16.94 -6.86
CA ASP A 136 -11.32 15.85 -7.53
C ASP A 136 -12.07 15.42 -8.81
N ASP A 137 -11.33 15.19 -9.90
CA ASP A 137 -11.89 14.83 -11.22
C ASP A 137 -12.91 13.68 -11.13
N PHE A 138 -12.70 12.73 -10.23
CA PHE A 138 -13.58 11.58 -10.03
C PHE A 138 -15.01 12.00 -9.64
N PHE A 139 -15.17 13.08 -8.89
CA PHE A 139 -16.48 13.57 -8.42
C PHE A 139 -17.02 14.69 -9.30
N ALA A 140 -16.18 15.69 -9.59
CA ALA A 140 -16.61 16.94 -10.22
C ALA A 140 -16.64 16.90 -11.76
N LYS A 141 -15.90 16.00 -12.42
CA LYS A 141 -15.80 16.02 -13.89
C LYS A 141 -17.01 15.37 -14.55
N GLN A 142 -17.60 16.05 -15.54
CA GLN A 142 -18.73 15.53 -16.34
C GLN A 142 -18.36 15.18 -17.79
N GLY A 143 -17.11 15.38 -18.19
CA GLY A 143 -16.63 15.19 -19.56
C GLY A 143 -15.36 16.00 -19.82
N LYS A 144 -14.79 15.90 -21.02
CA LYS A 144 -13.60 16.69 -21.40
C LYS A 144 -13.95 18.18 -21.57
N ASP A 145 -15.14 18.46 -22.09
CA ASP A 145 -15.56 19.81 -22.51
C ASP A 145 -16.76 20.34 -21.70
N LYS A 146 -17.12 19.66 -20.61
CA LYS A 146 -18.19 20.11 -19.70
C LYS A 146 -17.59 20.84 -18.50
N PRO A 147 -18.28 21.87 -17.97
CA PRO A 147 -17.89 22.48 -16.71
C PRO A 147 -17.88 21.45 -15.58
N LEU A 148 -17.17 21.76 -14.50
CA LEU A 148 -17.22 20.99 -13.27
C LEU A 148 -18.66 21.03 -12.72
N LYS A 149 -19.07 19.92 -12.11
CA LYS A 149 -20.30 19.85 -11.30
C LYS A 149 -20.26 20.91 -10.23
N LYS A 150 -21.40 21.55 -9.99
CA LYS A 150 -21.56 22.44 -8.85
C LYS A 150 -21.54 21.62 -7.54
N PRO A 151 -21.21 22.24 -6.39
CA PRO A 151 -21.13 21.52 -5.11
C PRO A 151 -22.41 20.76 -4.73
N ASP A 152 -23.58 21.29 -5.07
CA ASP A 152 -24.91 20.70 -4.82
C ASP A 152 -25.20 19.47 -5.70
N GLU A 153 -24.50 19.32 -6.82
CA GLU A 153 -24.60 18.15 -7.71
C GLU A 153 -23.63 17.01 -7.30
N ILE A 154 -22.81 17.23 -6.27
CA ILE A 154 -21.81 16.27 -5.80
C ILE A 154 -22.27 15.65 -4.47
N SER A 155 -22.31 14.32 -4.44
CA SER A 155 -22.62 13.56 -3.22
C SER A 155 -21.54 13.77 -2.16
N GLU A 156 -21.85 14.52 -1.09
CA GLU A 156 -20.91 14.70 0.03
C GLU A 156 -20.55 13.36 0.68
N ARG A 157 -21.51 12.43 0.72
CA ARG A 157 -21.32 11.09 1.27
C ARG A 157 -20.21 10.35 0.52
N ASP A 158 -20.19 10.41 -0.81
CA ASP A 158 -19.22 9.67 -1.61
C ASP A 158 -17.82 10.24 -1.43
N VAL A 159 -17.68 11.56 -1.39
CA VAL A 159 -16.39 12.23 -1.14
C VAL A 159 -15.88 11.90 0.26
N LYS A 160 -16.75 11.96 1.27
CA LYS A 160 -16.42 11.62 2.66
C LYS A 160 -15.97 10.16 2.80
N MET A 161 -16.68 9.22 2.17
CA MET A 161 -16.30 7.81 2.20
C MET A 161 -15.00 7.56 1.44
N ALA A 162 -14.77 8.25 0.32
CA ALA A 162 -13.52 8.13 -0.41
C ALA A 162 -12.31 8.69 0.38
N ALA A 163 -12.48 9.77 1.15
CA ALA A 163 -11.45 10.27 2.07
C ALA A 163 -11.13 9.23 3.16
N TYR A 164 -12.16 8.62 3.74
CA TYR A 164 -12.01 7.54 4.72
C TYR A 164 -11.24 6.34 4.14
N THR A 165 -11.68 5.81 3.00
CA THR A 165 -11.00 4.71 2.29
C THR A 165 -9.56 5.07 1.92
N ASN A 166 -9.31 6.33 1.53
CA ASN A 166 -7.95 6.80 1.26
C ASN A 166 -7.08 6.77 2.53
N CYS A 167 -7.59 7.23 3.67
CA CYS A 167 -6.89 7.17 4.96
C CYS A 167 -6.53 5.73 5.33
N LEU A 168 -7.50 4.80 5.26
CA LEU A 168 -7.27 3.39 5.57
C LEU A 168 -6.17 2.77 4.70
N ASN A 169 -6.32 2.89 3.37
CA ASN A 169 -5.37 2.30 2.43
C ASN A 169 -3.96 2.88 2.62
N ASN A 170 -3.86 4.19 2.87
CA ASN A 170 -2.58 4.87 3.07
C ASN A 170 -1.87 4.40 4.35
N GLY A 171 -2.59 4.30 5.48
CA GLY A 171 -2.01 3.87 6.75
C GLY A 171 -1.57 2.41 6.73
N ILE A 172 -2.39 1.50 6.21
CA ILE A 172 -2.05 0.07 6.12
C ILE A 172 -0.77 -0.14 5.29
N LYS A 173 -0.67 0.52 4.13
CA LYS A 173 0.51 0.39 3.26
C LYS A 173 1.79 0.99 3.83
N ARG A 174 1.70 1.85 4.85
CA ARG A 174 2.86 2.43 5.53
C ARG A 174 3.38 1.56 6.68
N LEU A 175 2.50 0.77 7.30
CA LEU A 175 2.90 -0.15 8.37
C LEU A 175 3.64 -1.38 7.86
N ILE A 176 3.23 -1.90 6.70
CA ILE A 176 3.87 -3.09 6.13
C ILE A 176 5.08 -2.66 5.27
N PRO A 177 6.30 -3.11 5.61
CA PRO A 177 7.50 -2.78 4.86
C PRO A 177 7.36 -3.12 3.38
N ASN A 178 7.86 -2.22 2.52
CA ASN A 178 7.94 -2.40 1.07
C ASN A 178 6.62 -2.67 0.34
N LEU A 179 5.46 -2.49 1.00
CA LEU A 179 4.16 -2.65 0.35
C LEU A 179 3.81 -1.46 -0.58
N ARG A 180 4.59 -0.38 -0.52
CA ARG A 180 4.51 0.77 -1.43
C ARG A 180 5.62 0.65 -2.47
N ASN A 181 5.30 1.05 -3.71
CA ASN A 181 6.26 1.06 -4.80
C ASN A 181 6.83 -0.32 -5.12
N ILE A 182 5.93 -1.29 -5.32
CA ILE A 182 6.27 -2.67 -5.67
C ILE A 182 6.41 -2.76 -7.18
N ASP A 183 7.40 -3.51 -7.62
CA ASP A 183 7.58 -3.81 -9.04
C ASP A 183 6.64 -4.92 -9.50
N ILE A 184 6.27 -4.89 -10.77
CA ILE A 184 5.39 -5.90 -11.36
C ILE A 184 6.00 -7.31 -11.28
N SER A 185 7.33 -7.41 -11.32
CA SER A 185 8.07 -8.65 -11.17
C SER A 185 7.89 -9.28 -9.80
N GLU A 186 7.74 -8.49 -8.73
CA GLU A 186 7.47 -8.99 -7.38
C GLU A 186 6.05 -9.55 -7.27
N LEU A 187 5.08 -8.97 -7.97
CA LEU A 187 3.74 -9.54 -8.08
C LEU A 187 3.77 -10.89 -8.82
N GLU A 188 4.51 -10.97 -9.94
CA GLU A 188 4.69 -12.20 -10.71
C GLU A 188 5.36 -13.29 -9.85
N LYS A 189 6.43 -12.95 -9.11
CA LYS A 189 7.10 -13.87 -8.17
C LYS A 189 6.18 -14.36 -7.05
N ALA A 190 5.22 -13.54 -6.61
CA ALA A 190 4.23 -13.92 -5.63
C ALA A 190 3.11 -14.81 -6.19
N GLY A 191 3.12 -15.08 -7.51
CA GLY A 191 2.16 -15.95 -8.19
C GLY A 191 0.93 -15.22 -8.72
N LEU A 192 0.94 -13.88 -8.78
CA LEU A 192 -0.16 -13.11 -9.34
C LEU A 192 -0.05 -13.04 -10.87
N ASP A 193 -1.18 -13.23 -11.54
CA ASP A 193 -1.27 -13.04 -12.98
C ASP A 193 -1.41 -11.55 -13.32
N THR A 194 -0.26 -10.88 -13.51
CA THR A 194 -0.18 -9.46 -13.86
C THR A 194 -0.86 -9.12 -15.18
N GLY A 195 -1.03 -10.11 -16.06
CA GLY A 195 -1.82 -10.03 -17.27
C GLY A 195 -3.32 -9.90 -17.03
N LYS A 196 -3.84 -10.20 -15.84
CA LYS A 196 -5.25 -9.98 -15.44
C LYS A 196 -5.48 -8.66 -14.70
N ILE A 197 -4.43 -8.07 -14.13
CA ILE A 197 -4.51 -6.81 -13.38
C ILE A 197 -4.96 -5.67 -14.31
N GLY A 198 -5.93 -4.87 -13.85
CA GLY A 198 -6.38 -3.68 -14.58
C GLY A 198 -5.31 -2.58 -14.55
N GLY A 199 -5.33 -1.67 -15.51
CA GLY A 199 -4.37 -0.57 -15.50
C GLY A 199 -4.71 0.56 -16.44
N TYR A 200 -4.12 1.72 -16.17
CA TYR A 200 -4.17 2.90 -17.03
C TYR A 200 -2.84 3.65 -16.96
N THR A 201 -2.51 4.34 -18.05
CA THR A 201 -1.37 5.25 -18.15
C THR A 201 -1.81 6.67 -18.49
N PHE A 202 -0.89 7.61 -18.31
CA PHE A 202 -1.06 9.02 -18.54
C PHE A 202 -0.51 9.37 -19.92
N LYS A 203 -1.21 10.23 -20.67
CA LYS A 203 -0.56 10.92 -21.79
C LYS A 203 0.24 12.08 -21.20
N GLU A 204 1.38 12.44 -21.81
CA GLU A 204 2.18 13.60 -21.38
C GLU A 204 1.27 14.79 -21.05
N GLY A 205 1.36 15.28 -19.82
CA GLY A 205 0.58 16.42 -19.32
C GLY A 205 -0.89 16.19 -18.94
N SER A 206 -1.42 14.95 -18.91
CA SER A 206 -2.84 14.72 -18.58
C SER A 206 -3.14 13.48 -17.74
N LYS A 207 -4.11 13.60 -16.81
CA LYS A 207 -4.63 12.52 -15.93
C LYS A 207 -5.22 11.37 -16.77
N GLY A 208 -4.97 10.12 -16.34
CA GLY A 208 -5.08 8.89 -17.12
C GLY A 208 -6.46 8.62 -17.75
N GLY A 209 -6.46 7.85 -18.85
CA GLY A 209 -7.65 7.57 -19.65
C GLY A 209 -8.35 6.26 -19.29
N THR A 210 -9.68 6.24 -19.30
CA THR A 210 -10.54 5.05 -19.05
C THR A 210 -10.85 4.21 -20.29
N LYS A 211 -10.21 4.50 -21.42
CA LYS A 211 -10.55 3.89 -22.71
C LYS A 211 -9.93 2.49 -22.85
N LYS A 212 -10.78 1.49 -23.08
CA LYS A 212 -10.41 0.06 -23.06
C LYS A 212 -9.82 -0.47 -24.38
N THR A 213 -10.20 0.09 -25.53
CA THR A 213 -9.70 -0.36 -26.84
C THR A 213 -8.42 0.37 -27.25
N ALA A 214 -7.62 -0.26 -28.11
CA ALA A 214 -6.33 0.25 -28.55
C ALA A 214 -6.48 1.53 -29.39
N GLU A 215 -7.51 1.57 -30.24
CA GLU A 215 -7.83 2.69 -31.11
C GLU A 215 -8.33 3.88 -30.30
N ALA A 216 -9.10 3.61 -29.24
CA ALA A 216 -9.68 4.66 -28.43
C ALA A 216 -8.66 5.24 -27.45
N SER A 217 -7.72 4.43 -26.93
CA SER A 217 -6.68 4.88 -25.99
C SER A 217 -5.84 6.02 -26.57
N GLY A 218 -5.61 6.01 -27.88
CA GLY A 218 -4.69 6.90 -28.59
C GLY A 218 -3.26 6.79 -28.05
N LEU A 219 -2.86 5.59 -27.61
CA LEU A 219 -1.51 5.21 -27.24
C LEU A 219 -0.94 4.31 -28.32
N VAL A 220 0.35 4.45 -28.60
CA VAL A 220 1.05 3.70 -29.65
C VAL A 220 2.29 3.02 -29.08
N CYS A 221 2.67 1.91 -29.68
CA CYS A 221 3.92 1.22 -29.40
C CYS A 221 5.11 2.08 -29.83
N GLU A 222 6.07 2.32 -28.93
CA GLU A 222 7.29 3.09 -29.21
C GLU A 222 8.20 2.43 -30.24
N ASN A 223 8.11 1.10 -30.41
CA ASN A 223 8.95 0.37 -31.37
C ASN A 223 8.34 0.27 -32.77
N CYS A 224 7.04 -0.05 -32.87
CA CYS A 224 6.40 -0.36 -34.16
C CYS A 224 5.20 0.54 -34.51
N GLY A 225 4.88 1.54 -33.68
CA GLY A 225 3.77 2.48 -33.93
C GLY A 225 2.36 1.89 -33.82
N LYS A 226 2.21 0.57 -33.59
CA LYS A 226 0.89 -0.08 -33.46
C LYS A 226 0.12 0.50 -32.27
N ALA A 227 -1.18 0.74 -32.44
CA ALA A 227 -2.06 1.15 -31.36
C ALA A 227 -2.07 0.11 -30.22
N ILE A 228 -2.01 0.56 -28.97
CA ILE A 228 -1.99 -0.29 -27.78
C ILE A 228 -3.06 0.13 -26.77
N THR A 229 -3.57 -0.81 -25.99
CA THR A 229 -4.54 -0.49 -24.93
C THR A 229 -3.86 0.17 -23.73
N GLN A 230 -4.62 0.87 -22.90
CA GLN A 230 -4.16 1.44 -21.63
C GLN A 230 -3.50 0.39 -20.73
N LYS A 231 -4.08 -0.81 -20.67
CA LYS A 231 -3.56 -1.96 -19.93
C LYS A 231 -2.20 -2.39 -20.46
N VAL A 232 -2.09 -2.64 -21.78
CA VAL A 232 -0.83 -3.06 -22.42
C VAL A 232 0.26 -2.02 -22.22
N ALA A 233 -0.07 -0.73 -22.39
CA ALA A 233 0.86 0.37 -22.17
C ALA A 233 1.33 0.43 -20.71
N SER A 234 0.41 0.34 -19.74
CA SER A 234 0.74 0.38 -18.32
C SER A 234 1.60 -0.82 -17.87
N TYR A 235 1.28 -2.03 -18.34
CA TYR A 235 2.10 -3.22 -18.10
C TYR A 235 3.50 -3.05 -18.69
N SER A 236 3.57 -2.63 -19.95
CA SER A 236 4.84 -2.48 -20.66
C SER A 236 5.74 -1.43 -20.04
N GLN A 237 5.18 -0.28 -19.62
CA GLN A 237 5.93 0.75 -18.90
C GLN A 237 6.47 0.20 -17.57
N SER A 238 5.65 -0.57 -16.85
CA SER A 238 6.07 -1.19 -15.59
C SER A 238 7.23 -2.16 -15.75
N LYS A 239 7.17 -3.02 -16.77
CA LYS A 239 8.13 -4.11 -16.95
C LYS A 239 9.37 -3.71 -17.75
N TYR A 240 9.21 -2.88 -18.79
CA TYR A 240 10.25 -2.58 -19.78
C TYR A 240 10.63 -1.10 -19.82
N GLY A 241 10.00 -0.23 -19.01
CA GLY A 241 10.24 1.21 -19.02
C GLY A 241 9.76 1.93 -20.29
N LYS A 242 9.13 1.21 -21.23
CA LYS A 242 8.65 1.72 -22.53
C LYS A 242 7.24 1.19 -22.83
N MET A 243 6.47 1.92 -23.62
CA MET A 243 5.17 1.50 -24.13
C MET A 243 5.34 0.61 -25.36
N LEU A 244 5.35 -0.72 -25.18
CA LEU A 244 5.48 -1.70 -26.25
C LEU A 244 4.17 -2.47 -26.45
N CYS A 245 3.87 -2.86 -27.69
CA CYS A 245 2.80 -3.82 -27.97
C CYS A 245 3.21 -5.24 -27.59
N MET A 246 2.25 -6.15 -27.41
CA MET A 246 2.53 -7.54 -26.99
C MET A 246 3.56 -8.25 -27.87
N ASN A 247 3.57 -8.00 -29.19
CA ASN A 247 4.55 -8.59 -30.10
C ASN A 247 5.96 -8.01 -29.94
N CYS A 248 6.09 -6.74 -29.57
CA CYS A 248 7.40 -6.14 -29.33
C CYS A 248 7.93 -6.42 -27.92
N GLN A 249 7.05 -6.81 -26.99
CA GLN A 249 7.44 -7.23 -25.64
C GLN A 249 8.23 -8.55 -25.66
N THR A 250 7.85 -9.50 -26.52
CA THR A 250 8.57 -10.78 -26.67
C THR A 250 10.00 -10.62 -27.22
N SER A 251 10.26 -9.55 -27.97
CA SER A 251 11.60 -9.23 -28.49
C SER A 251 12.40 -8.32 -27.56
N ALA A 252 11.78 -7.85 -26.47
CA ALA A 252 12.38 -6.96 -25.47
C ALA A 252 12.78 -7.71 -24.19
N GLU A 253 12.67 -9.05 -24.18
CA GLU A 253 13.19 -9.88 -23.09
C GLU A 253 14.72 -9.73 -23.03
N VAL A 254 15.19 -9.15 -21.93
CA VAL A 254 16.58 -9.14 -21.47
C VAL A 254 16.62 -9.91 -20.16
#